data_AF-R7UVP1-F1
#
_entry.id   AF-R7UVP1-F1
#
_cell.length_a   1.000
_cell.length_b   1.000
_cell.length_c   1.000
_cell.angle_alpha   90.00
_cell.angle_beta   90.00
_cell.angle_gamma   90.00
#
_symmetry.space_group_name_H-M   'P 1'
#
loop_
_entity.id
_entity.type
_entity.pdbx_description
1 polymer ?
#
loop_
_entity_poly.entity_id
_entity_poly.type
_entity_poly.pdbx_seq_one_letter_code
_entity_poly.pdbx_strand_id
1 'polypeptide(L)'
;SGLFPVVFNLARRAKITANATCGERGPEQYCRLVEHVKRQYGETAGLQCSVCAEGNHPIENAIDGTRSWWQSPSIAQGFKYHSVTVTLDLQQASKAISV
;
A
#
# COMPACT_ATOMS: atom_id res chain seq x y z
N SER A 1 29.14 -28.40 -7.54
CA SER A 1 29.11 -26.93 -7.45
C SER A 1 27.67 -26.45 -7.54
N GLY A 2 27.13 -25.85 -6.48
CA GLY A 2 25.75 -25.36 -6.47
C GLY A 2 25.70 -23.90 -6.93
N LEU A 3 25.04 -23.64 -8.06
CA LEU A 3 24.71 -22.29 -8.52
C LEU A 3 23.42 -21.87 -7.81
N PHE A 4 23.55 -21.04 -6.78
CA PHE A 4 22.40 -20.32 -6.23
C PHE A 4 22.13 -19.10 -7.11
N PRO A 5 20.87 -18.84 -7.51
CA PRO A 5 20.53 -17.63 -8.21
C PRO A 5 20.81 -16.40 -7.32
N VAL A 6 21.08 -15.27 -7.95
CA VAL A 6 21.25 -13.98 -7.27
C VAL A 6 20.02 -13.71 -6.40
N VAL A 7 20.21 -13.25 -5.17
CA VAL A 7 19.12 -12.82 -4.28
C VAL A 7 18.64 -11.44 -4.74
N PHE A 8 17.34 -11.28 -4.97
CA PHE A 8 16.71 -10.01 -5.34
C PHE A 8 15.26 -9.95 -4.83
N ASN A 9 14.68 -8.75 -4.84
CA ASN A 9 13.27 -8.55 -4.48
C ASN A 9 12.34 -9.12 -5.57
N LEU A 10 11.73 -10.28 -5.27
CA LEU A 10 10.79 -10.97 -6.17
C LEU A 10 9.55 -10.13 -6.51
N ALA A 11 9.12 -9.25 -5.60
CA ALA A 11 7.89 -8.47 -5.78
C ALA A 11 7.98 -7.49 -6.95
N ARG A 12 9.16 -6.93 -7.24
CA ARG A 12 9.35 -5.96 -8.33
C ARG A 12 9.09 -6.52 -9.73
N ARG A 13 9.09 -7.85 -9.88
CA ARG A 13 8.86 -8.55 -11.16
C ARG A 13 7.56 -9.36 -11.16
N ALA A 14 6.83 -9.33 -10.05
CA ALA A 14 5.59 -10.06 -9.92
C ALA A 14 4.44 -9.24 -10.51
N LYS A 15 3.40 -9.95 -10.96
CA LYS A 15 2.12 -9.33 -11.25
C LYS A 15 1.38 -9.15 -9.93
N ILE A 16 1.10 -7.91 -9.56
CA ILE A 16 0.38 -7.57 -8.32
C ILE A 16 -1.06 -7.18 -8.64
N THR A 17 -2.00 -7.59 -7.78
CA THR A 17 -3.41 -7.18 -7.84
C THR A 17 -3.97 -7.00 -6.44
N ALA A 18 -4.90 -6.06 -6.25
CA ALA A 18 -5.67 -5.91 -5.02
C ALA A 18 -7.16 -6.08 -5.29
N ASN A 19 -7.92 -6.55 -4.30
CA ASN A 19 -9.38 -6.67 -4.45
C ASN A 19 -10.11 -5.32 -4.38
N ALA A 20 -9.44 -4.26 -3.92
CA ALA A 20 -9.99 -2.91 -3.81
C ALA A 20 -8.88 -1.87 -3.69
N THR A 21 -9.03 -0.75 -4.37
CA THR A 21 -8.11 0.40 -4.30
C THR A 21 -8.90 1.68 -4.05
N CYS A 22 -8.32 2.64 -3.34
CA CYS A 22 -9.01 3.88 -3.05
C CYS A 22 -9.37 4.65 -4.33
N GLY A 23 -10.50 5.34 -4.32
CA GLY A 23 -10.96 6.12 -5.46
C GLY A 23 -11.71 5.34 -6.55
N GLU A 24 -11.75 4.00 -6.52
CA GLU A 24 -12.46 3.16 -7.53
C GLU A 24 -13.97 3.42 -7.59
N ARG A 25 -14.59 3.89 -6.51
CA ARG A 25 -16.02 4.28 -6.46
C ARG A 25 -16.24 5.79 -6.45
N GLY A 26 -15.23 6.54 -6.87
CA GLY A 26 -15.19 7.99 -6.80
C GLY A 26 -14.33 8.50 -5.64
N PRO A 27 -14.08 9.82 -5.59
CA PRO A 27 -13.16 10.42 -4.64
C PRO A 27 -13.56 10.19 -3.18
N GLU A 28 -12.61 9.79 -2.34
CA GLU A 28 -12.84 9.56 -0.90
C GLU A 28 -11.81 10.27 -0.02
N GLN A 29 -12.22 10.66 1.18
CA GLN A 29 -11.34 11.30 2.15
C GLN A 29 -10.61 10.25 3.01
N TYR A 30 -9.33 10.47 3.25
CA TYR A 30 -8.53 9.72 4.20
C TYR A 30 -7.71 10.68 5.06
N CYS A 31 -7.35 10.26 6.27
CA CYS A 31 -6.52 11.04 7.18
C CYS A 31 -5.34 10.21 7.66
N ARG A 32 -4.14 10.78 7.62
CA ARG A 32 -2.94 10.14 8.17
C ARG A 32 -2.91 10.37 9.68
N LEU A 33 -2.92 9.27 10.43
CA LEU A 33 -2.62 9.28 11.86
C LEU A 33 -1.11 9.45 12.01
N VAL A 34 -0.65 10.63 12.42
CA VAL A 34 0.76 10.85 12.79
C VAL A 34 0.87 10.68 14.31
N GLU A 35 1.63 9.69 14.76
CA GLU A 35 1.73 9.36 16.20
C GLU A 35 3.05 9.82 16.83
N HIS A 36 3.55 11.05 16.64
CA HIS A 36 4.65 11.56 17.50
C HIS A 36 5.02 13.03 17.26
N VAL A 37 4.65 13.93 18.19
CA VAL A 37 5.57 14.61 19.14
C VAL A 37 4.79 14.94 20.42
N LYS A 38 5.41 14.71 21.58
CA LYS A 38 4.89 15.07 22.90
C LYS A 38 4.34 16.50 22.95
N ARG A 39 3.22 16.64 23.67
CA ARG A 39 2.64 17.87 24.26
C ARG A 39 3.66 19.01 24.42
N GLN A 40 3.76 19.89 23.44
CA GLN A 40 4.36 21.20 23.68
C GLN A 40 3.78 22.23 22.70
N TYR A 41 2.82 23.00 23.22
CA TYR A 41 2.42 24.33 22.77
C TYR A 41 1.77 24.46 21.38
N GLY A 42 0.53 24.98 21.37
CA GLY A 42 -0.07 25.61 20.19
C GLY A 42 -1.15 24.80 19.50
N GLU A 43 -2.32 25.42 19.36
CA GLU A 43 -3.51 24.93 18.67
C GLU A 43 -3.19 24.41 17.25
N THR A 44 -3.86 23.33 16.83
CA THR A 44 -3.79 22.63 15.52
C THR A 44 -2.67 21.59 15.31
N ALA A 45 -2.59 20.57 16.17
CA ALA A 45 -2.09 19.25 15.75
C ALA A 45 -3.14 18.57 14.85
N GLY A 46 -3.37 19.15 13.67
CA GLY A 46 -4.42 18.74 12.74
C GLY A 46 -4.09 17.41 12.08
N LEU A 47 -5.04 16.49 12.09
CA LEU A 47 -5.02 15.31 11.22
C LEU A 47 -4.72 15.77 9.79
N GLN A 48 -3.67 15.21 9.16
CA GLN A 48 -3.37 15.48 7.76
C GLN A 48 -4.36 14.68 6.90
N CYS A 49 -5.48 15.30 6.56
CA CYS A 49 -6.50 14.71 5.70
C CYS A 49 -6.27 15.10 4.23
N SER A 50 -6.58 14.17 3.33
CA SER A 50 -6.42 14.33 1.88
C SER A 50 -7.50 13.53 1.15
N VAL A 51 -7.63 13.75 -0.15
CA VAL A 51 -8.59 13.05 -1.01
C VAL A 51 -7.86 12.04 -1.88
N CYS A 52 -8.31 10.79 -1.87
CA CYS A 52 -7.91 9.79 -2.86
C CYS A 52 -8.94 9.78 -3.99
N ALA A 53 -8.49 10.11 -5.20
CA ALA A 53 -9.22 9.90 -6.44
C ALA A 53 -8.67 8.67 -7.18
N GLU A 54 -9.41 8.21 -8.19
CA GLU A 54 -9.01 7.09 -9.05
C GLU A 54 -7.59 7.32 -9.60
N GLY A 55 -6.72 6.33 -9.43
CA GLY A 55 -5.33 6.38 -9.92
C GLY A 55 -4.33 7.16 -9.04
N ASN A 56 -4.74 7.75 -7.91
CA ASN A 56 -3.79 8.44 -7.01
C ASN A 56 -2.78 7.47 -6.36
N HIS A 57 -3.26 6.30 -5.93
CA HIS A 57 -2.49 5.32 -5.16
C HIS A 57 -2.67 3.89 -5.70
N PRO A 58 -2.28 3.63 -6.96
CA PRO A 58 -2.49 2.34 -7.62
C PRO A 58 -1.65 1.21 -7.00
N ILE A 59 -2.06 -0.05 -7.22
CA ILE A 59 -1.46 -1.23 -6.58
C ILE A 59 0.01 -1.43 -6.95
N GLU A 60 0.41 -0.99 -8.14
CA GLU A 60 1.76 -1.05 -8.67
C GLU A 60 2.76 -0.27 -7.81
N ASN A 61 2.31 0.79 -7.13
CA ASN A 61 3.15 1.56 -6.21
C ASN A 61 3.70 0.72 -5.05
N ALA A 62 3.06 -0.40 -4.70
CA ALA A 62 3.56 -1.28 -3.64
C ALA A 62 4.86 -2.02 -4.02
N ILE A 63 5.18 -2.10 -5.32
CA ILE A 63 6.31 -2.89 -5.84
C ILE A 63 7.22 -2.13 -6.81
N ASP A 64 6.93 -0.86 -7.09
CA ASP A 64 7.69 -0.05 -8.06
C ASP A 64 9.13 0.28 -7.58
N GLY A 65 9.36 0.27 -6.27
CA GLY A 65 10.63 0.61 -5.61
C GLY A 65 10.80 2.11 -5.34
N THR A 66 9.73 2.89 -5.45
CA THR A 66 9.72 4.32 -5.11
C THR A 66 9.20 4.54 -3.68
N ARG A 67 8.99 5.81 -3.30
CA ARG A 67 8.36 6.20 -2.02
C ARG A 67 6.85 6.38 -2.15
N SER A 68 6.29 6.12 -3.32
CA SER A 68 4.84 6.07 -3.53
C SER A 68 4.24 4.88 -2.80
N TRP A 69 2.94 4.90 -2.58
CA TRP A 69 2.22 3.81 -1.90
C TRP A 69 0.95 3.46 -2.65
N TRP A 70 0.51 2.22 -2.49
CA TRP A 70 -0.85 1.79 -2.76
C TRP A 70 -1.72 2.07 -1.54
N GLN A 71 -3.00 2.38 -1.75
CA GLN A 71 -3.94 2.62 -0.66
C GLN A 71 -5.27 1.90 -0.88
N SER A 72 -5.72 1.16 0.14
CA SER A 72 -7.05 0.57 0.18
C SER A 72 -8.14 1.65 0.36
N PRO A 73 -9.41 1.33 0.05
CA PRO A 73 -10.51 2.21 0.42
C PRO A 73 -10.57 2.47 1.93
N SER A 74 -11.10 3.63 2.29
CA SER A 74 -11.30 4.01 3.68
C SER A 74 -12.39 3.16 4.35
N ILE A 75 -12.31 2.99 5.67
CA ILE A 75 -13.36 2.32 6.46
C ILE A 75 -14.70 3.07 6.36
N ALA A 76 -14.68 4.38 6.04
CA ALA A 76 -15.89 5.16 5.76
C ALA A 76 -16.69 4.61 4.56
N GLN A 77 -16.05 3.88 3.63
CA GLN A 77 -16.72 3.20 2.51
C GLN A 77 -17.38 1.86 2.90
N GLY A 78 -17.28 1.45 4.16
CA GLY A 78 -18.02 0.33 4.76
C GLY A 78 -17.16 -0.79 5.33
N PHE A 79 -17.76 -1.61 6.19
CA PHE A 79 -17.09 -2.66 6.97
C PHE A 79 -16.38 -3.73 6.15
N LYS A 80 -16.76 -3.93 4.89
CA LYS A 80 -16.11 -4.87 3.98
C LYS A 80 -14.62 -4.55 3.73
N TYR A 81 -14.19 -3.31 3.97
CA TYR A 81 -12.80 -2.89 3.84
C TYR A 81 -11.98 -3.05 5.13
N HIS A 82 -12.53 -3.71 6.16
CA HIS A 82 -11.72 -4.19 7.30
C HIS A 82 -10.70 -5.25 6.90
N SER A 83 -10.94 -5.92 5.76
CA SER A 83 -10.01 -6.86 5.16
C SER A 83 -9.91 -6.59 3.67
N VAL A 84 -8.68 -6.58 3.18
CA VAL A 84 -8.35 -6.42 1.76
C VAL A 84 -7.33 -7.48 1.39
N THR A 85 -7.44 -7.98 0.17
CA THR A 85 -6.55 -9.03 -0.33
C THR A 85 -5.65 -8.45 -1.38
N VAL A 86 -4.33 -8.58 -1.17
CA VAL A 86 -3.30 -8.29 -2.15
C VAL A 86 -2.68 -9.60 -2.61
N THR A 87 -2.71 -9.84 -3.91
CA THR A 87 -2.18 -11.05 -4.55
C THR A 87 -0.93 -10.68 -5.33
N LEU A 88 0.14 -11.45 -5.10
CA LEU A 88 1.41 -11.33 -5.80
C LEU A 88 1.67 -12.62 -6.59
N ASP A 89 1.50 -12.55 -7.91
CA ASP A 89 1.81 -13.65 -8.81
C ASP A 89 3.27 -13.52 -9.30
N LEU A 90 4.13 -14.39 -8.76
CA LEU A 90 5.57 -14.41 -9.07
C LEU A 90 5.88 -14.96 -10.46
N GLN A 91 4.92 -15.61 -11.12
CA GLN A 91 5.03 -16.23 -12.45
C GLN A 91 6.19 -17.24 -12.59
N GLN A 92 6.75 -17.72 -11.48
CA GLN A 92 7.94 -18.58 -11.45
C GLN A 92 7.84 -19.60 -10.31
N ALA A 93 8.47 -20.77 -10.48
CA ALA A 93 8.73 -21.72 -9.39
C ALA A 93 9.92 -21.27 -8.54
N SER A 94 9.82 -20.10 -7.91
CA SER A 94 10.87 -19.54 -7.04
C SER A 94 10.66 -19.91 -5.57
N LYS A 95 11.72 -20.23 -4.85
CA LYS A 95 11.68 -20.32 -3.39
C LYS A 95 11.74 -18.91 -2.82
N ALA A 96 10.69 -18.48 -2.13
CA ALA A 96 10.71 -17.25 -1.34
C ALA A 96 11.48 -17.53 -0.05
N ILE A 97 12.48 -16.69 0.23
CA ILE A 97 13.23 -16.70 1.48
C ILE A 97 13.17 -15.27 2.00
N SER A 98 12.70 -15.08 3.23
CA SER A 98 12.85 -13.80 3.92
C SER A 98 14.29 -13.74 4.45
N VAL A 99 15.07 -12.76 4.00
CA VAL A 99 16.44 -12.50 4.46
C VAL A 99 16.42 -11.34 5.44
#